data_AF-X1IT07-F1
#
_entry.id   AF-X1IT07-F1
#
_cell.length_a   1.000
_cell.length_b   1.000
_cell.length_c   1.000
_cell.angle_alpha   90.00
_cell.angle_beta   90.00
_cell.angle_gamma   90.00
#
_symmetry.space_group_name_H-M   'P 1'
#
loop_
_entity.id
_entity.type
_entity.pdbx_description
1 polymer ?
#
loop_
_entity_poly.entity_id
_entity_poly.type
_entity_poly.pdbx_seq_one_letter_code
_entity_poly.pdbx_strand_id
1 'polypeptide(L)' 'MTIWVDPQTDLPVRIEVAEAGDNGASIVCSNIRFNAELDESLFSTSMPDGY' A
#
# COMPACT_ATOMS: atom_id res chain seq x y z
N MET A 1 14.28 3.05 -3.17
CA MET A 1 12.91 3.45 -2.88
C MET A 1 12.78 4.94 -3.12
N THR A 2 11.69 5.36 -3.77
CA THR A 2 11.39 6.75 -4.09
C THR A 2 9.95 7.04 -3.68
N ILE A 3 9.71 8.21 -3.08
CA ILE A 3 8.38 8.66 -2.64
C ILE A 3 8.13 10.03 -3.28
N TRP A 4 6.97 10.18 -3.90
CA TRP A 4 6.49 11.45 -4.43
C TRP A 4 5.39 11.96 -3.53
N VAL A 5 5.48 13.22 -3.14
CA VAL A 5 4.59 13.88 -2.18
C VAL A 5 3.87 15.04 -2.87
N ASP A 6 2.59 15.21 -2.59
CA ASP A 6 1.86 16.41 -2.98
C ASP A 6 2.24 17.57 -2.04
N PRO A 7 2.84 18.66 -2.57
CA PRO A 7 3.32 19.78 -1.74
C PRO A 7 2.20 20.54 -1.03
N GLN A 8 0.94 20.41 -1.44
CA GLN A 8 -0.17 21.11 -0.79
C GLN A 8 -0.65 20.37 0.47
N THR A 9 -0.60 19.04 0.46
CA THR A 9 -1.15 18.19 1.51
C THR A 9 -0.08 17.51 2.36
N ASP A 10 1.18 17.51 1.90
CA ASP A 10 2.30 16.76 2.47
C ASP A 10 2.06 15.24 2.48
N LEU A 11 1.15 14.76 1.62
CA LEU A 11 0.77 13.35 1.53
C LEU A 11 1.42 12.65 0.31
N PRO A 12 1.86 11.39 0.45
CA PRO A 12 2.36 10.60 -0.66
C PRO A 12 1.32 10.39 -1.77
N VAL A 13 1.70 10.69 -3.02
CA VAL A 13 0.90 10.40 -4.22
C VAL A 13 1.41 9.17 -4.98
N ARG A 14 2.67 8.78 -4.75
CA ARG A 14 3.29 7.59 -5.35
C ARG A 14 4.41 7.06 -4.48
N ILE A 15 4.57 5.75 -4.43
CA ILE A 15 5.70 5.08 -3.80
C ILE A 15 6.23 4.03 -4.78
N GLU A 16 7.54 4.05 -5.02
CA GLU A 16 8.23 3.05 -5.83
C GLU A 16 9.32 2.36 -5.02
N VAL A 17 9.29 1.04 -5.05
CA VAL A 17 10.30 0.18 -4.44
C VAL A 17 10.78 -0.78 -5.52
N ALA A 18 12.08 -0.77 -5.79
CA ALA A 18 12.72 -1.78 -6.62
C ALA A 18 13.77 -2.48 -5.75
N GLU A 19 13.66 -3.79 -5.60
CA GLU A 19 14.74 -4.61 -5.05
C GLU A 19 15.75 -4.92 -6.15
N ALA A 20 17.03 -4.87 -5.82
CA ALA A 20 18.11 -5.24 -6.73
C ALA A 20 18.39 -6.74 -6.65
N GLY A 21 18.76 -7.35 -7.78
CA GLY A 21 19.16 -8.76 -7.90
C GLY A 21 18.37 -9.50 -8.98
N ASP A 22 18.79 -10.74 -9.27
CA ASP A 22 18.23 -11.54 -10.37
C ASP A 22 16.74 -11.92 -10.17
N ASN A 23 16.23 -11.81 -8.94
CA ASN A 23 14.82 -12.01 -8.59
C ASN A 23 14.19 -10.76 -7.96
N GLY A 24 14.75 -9.58 -8.21
CA GLY A 24 14.27 -8.33 -7.63
C GLY A 24 12.83 -8.02 -8.04
N ALA A 25 11.97 -7.80 -7.06
CA ALA A 25 10.60 -7.33 -7.32
C ALA A 25 10.57 -5.80 -7.45
N SER A 26 9.69 -5.31 -8.31
CA SER A 26 9.35 -3.87 -8.39
C SER A 26 7.90 -3.67 -7.99
N ILE A 27 7.68 -2.76 -7.05
CA ILE A 27 6.37 -2.41 -6.49
C ILE A 27 6.12 -0.93 -6.79
N VAL A 28 4.96 -0.63 -7.37
CA VAL A 28 4.48 0.73 -7.59
C VAL A 28 3.13 0.89 -6.90
N CYS A 29 3.07 1.74 -5.88
CA CYS A 29 1.83 2.11 -5.22
C CYS A 29 1.33 3.45 -5.78
N SER A 30 0.06 3.47 -6.21
CA SER A 30 -0.62 4.66 -6.73
C SER A 30 -2.07 4.71 -6.22
N ASN A 31 -2.76 5.84 -6.42
CA ASN A 31 -4.14 6.08 -5.95
C ASN A 31 -4.29 5.91 -4.42
N ILE A 32 -3.30 6.40 -3.67
CA ILE A 32 -3.29 6.30 -2.20
C ILE A 32 -4.38 7.20 -1.63
N ARG A 33 -5.21 6.65 -0.74
CA ARG A 33 -6.24 7.39 -0.01
C ARG A 33 -5.89 7.41 1.47
N PHE A 34 -5.89 8.61 2.06
CA PHE A 34 -5.64 8.82 3.48
C PHE A 34 -6.97 9.06 4.22
N ASN A 35 -7.01 8.67 5.49
CA ASN A 35 -8.19 8.80 6.35
C ASN A 35 -9.45 8.13 5.77
N ALA A 36 -9.28 7.05 5.01
CA ALA A 36 -10.41 6.23 4.59
C ALA A 36 -10.98 5.50 5.81
N GLU A 37 -12.31 5.45 5.92
CA GLU A 37 -12.96 4.57 6.89
C GLU A 37 -12.64 3.11 6.54
N LEU A 38 -12.19 2.35 7.53
CA LEU A 38 -11.84 0.94 7.38
C LEU A 38 -13.01 0.07 7.81
N ASP A 39 -13.36 -0.90 6.97
CA ASP A 39 -14.30 -1.96 7.34
C ASP A 39 -13.56 -3.03 8.14
N GLU A 40 -13.78 -3.07 9.46
CA GLU A 40 -13.13 -4.01 10.38
C GLU A 40 -13.36 -5.48 9.99
N SER A 41 -14.45 -5.79 9.32
CA SER A 41 -14.75 -7.17 8.90
C SER A 41 -13.75 -7.72 7.88
N LEU A 42 -13.14 -6.84 7.07
CA LEU A 42 -12.12 -7.22 6.08
C LEU A 42 -10.78 -7.60 6.72
N PHE A 43 -10.59 -7.25 7.99
CA PHE A 43 -9.38 -7.56 8.76
C PHE A 43 -9.63 -8.67 9.78
N SER A 44 -10.80 -9.33 9.72
CA SER A 44 -11.08 -10.46 10.59
C SER A 44 -10.09 -11.59 10.34
N THR A 45 -9.48 -12.08 11.42
CA THR A 45 -8.63 -13.28 11.40
C THR A 45 -9.42 -14.53 11.77
N SER A 46 -10.75 -14.43 11.94
CA SER A 46 -11.60 -15.59 12.19
C SER A 46 -11.52 -16.52 10.98
N MET A 47 -11.22 -17.79 11.23
CA MET A 47 -11.23 -18.80 10.19
C MET A 47 -12.65 -18.94 9.62
N PRO A 48 -12.82 -18.92 8.28
CA PRO A 48 -14.12 -19.24 7.68
C PRO A 48 -14.53 -20.67 8.00
N ASP A 49 -15.84 -20.92 8.07
CA ASP A 49 -16.35 -22.27 8.26
C ASP A 49 -15.89 -23.21 7.13
N GLY A 50 -15.32 -24.36 7.48
CA GLY A 50 -14.93 -25.41 6.53
C GLY A 50 -13.50 -25.31 5.96
N TYR A 51 -12.66 -24.43 6.48
CA TYR A 51 -11.19 -24.48 6.30
C TYR A 51 -10.56 -25.53 7.22
#